data_AF-A0A7C9RDS9-F1
#
_entry.id   AF-A0A7C9RDS9-F1
#
_cell.length_a   1.000
_cell.length_b   1.000
_cell.length_c   1.000
_cell.angle_alpha   90.00
_cell.angle_beta   90.00
_cell.angle_gamma   90.00
#
_symmetry.space_group_name_H-M   'P 1'
#
loop_
_entity.id
_entity.type
_entity.pdbx_description
1 polymer ?
#
loop_
_entity_poly.entity_id
_entity_poly.type
_entity_poly.pdbx_seq_one_letter_code
_entity_poly.pdbx_strand_id
1 'polypeptide(L)'
;FVFDRIVEIGLGGVIGVLAMVLIFPARSHTVVVSRSVTVLARMRKLLLAEAEALDRGEALAPSLEHAALRQALTAVEQALKDADRERASRLADHRIPSAIPRTLWRVRNDLVAIGNVLREPLPATIASTLAPAAANLLRAEAELTQRCAIALDAVTVVSREDLSAAHFAFTETFSGLRQSGVMRALDFNAVGRTFGLAYTLDGLHRDLADLADRIDEIATGIPEPTVNS
;
A
#
# COMPACT_ATOMS: atom_id res chain seq x y z
N PHE A 1 -13.77 47.09 36.88
CA PHE A 1 -12.80 47.46 35.82
C PHE A 1 -11.57 46.56 35.78
N VAL A 2 -10.80 46.36 36.87
CA VAL A 2 -9.59 45.48 36.84
C VAL A 2 -9.94 43.98 36.86
N PHE A 3 -10.98 43.56 37.61
CA PHE A 3 -11.40 42.16 37.70
C PHE A 3 -11.98 41.60 36.38
N ASP A 4 -12.80 42.35 35.65
CA ASP A 4 -13.34 41.91 34.34
C ASP A 4 -12.24 41.57 33.33
N ARG A 5 -11.18 42.38 33.28
CA ARG A 5 -10.10 42.23 32.32
C ARG A 5 -9.19 41.04 32.62
N ILE A 6 -9.05 40.67 33.90
CA ILE A 6 -8.32 39.47 34.33
C ILE A 6 -9.11 38.20 33.99
N VAL A 7 -10.44 38.23 34.19
CA VAL A 7 -11.33 37.12 33.83
C VAL A 7 -11.38 36.93 32.30
N GLU A 8 -11.42 38.02 31.53
CA GLU A 8 -11.42 38.00 30.06
C GLU A 8 -10.12 37.42 29.47
N ILE A 9 -8.96 37.82 29.99
CA ILE A 9 -7.65 37.27 29.57
C ILE A 9 -7.52 35.79 29.96
N GLY A 10 -7.97 35.43 31.16
CA GLY A 10 -8.00 34.04 31.62
C GLY A 10 -8.89 33.16 30.74
N LEU A 11 -10.07 33.66 30.34
CA LEU A 11 -11.00 32.95 29.48
C LEU A 11 -10.46 32.80 28.05
N GLY A 12 -9.85 33.85 27.48
CA GLY A 12 -9.19 33.79 26.17
C GLY A 12 -8.01 32.80 26.15
N GLY A 13 -7.24 32.72 27.23
CA GLY A 13 -6.16 31.75 27.39
C GLY A 13 -6.66 30.30 27.47
N VAL A 14 -7.71 30.04 28.25
CA VAL A 14 -8.31 28.70 28.38
C VAL A 14 -8.95 28.24 27.07
N ILE A 15 -9.68 29.12 26.38
CA ILE A 15 -10.27 28.81 25.06
C ILE A 15 -9.16 28.59 24.02
N GLY A 16 -8.09 29.41 24.04
CA GLY A 16 -6.94 29.24 23.15
C GLY A 16 -6.23 27.91 23.36
N VAL A 17 -6.02 27.49 24.61
CA VAL A 17 -5.43 26.19 24.95
C VAL A 17 -6.37 25.04 24.56
N LEU A 18 -7.67 25.14 24.84
CA LEU A 18 -8.66 24.11 24.45
C LEU A 18 -8.77 23.97 22.93
N ALA A 19 -8.83 25.08 22.20
CA ALA A 19 -8.81 25.10 20.74
C ALA A 19 -7.52 24.50 20.20
N MET A 20 -6.37 24.85 20.79
CA MET A 20 -5.08 24.27 20.42
C MET A 20 -5.02 22.77 20.74
N VAL A 21 -5.61 22.29 21.83
CA VAL A 21 -5.64 20.87 22.21
C VAL A 21 -6.58 20.06 21.35
N LEU A 22 -7.69 20.61 20.86
CA LEU A 22 -8.71 19.86 20.10
C LEU A 22 -8.54 19.96 18.57
N ILE A 23 -8.14 21.12 18.04
CA ILE A 23 -8.05 21.34 16.58
C ILE A 23 -6.77 20.73 15.99
N PHE A 24 -5.67 20.78 16.74
CA PHE A 24 -4.35 20.41 16.24
C PHE A 24 -4.14 18.88 16.09
N PRO A 25 -4.59 18.01 17.02
CA PRO A 25 -4.49 16.56 16.85
C PRO A 25 -5.33 16.01 15.70
N ALA A 26 -6.52 16.59 15.47
CA ALA A 26 -7.37 16.22 14.34
C ALA A 26 -6.70 16.54 13.00
N ARG A 27 -5.87 17.60 12.96
CA ARG A 27 -5.14 18.02 11.76
C ARG A 27 -3.97 17.12 11.40
N SER A 28 -3.20 16.61 12.37
CA SER A 28 -2.04 15.75 12.05
C SER A 28 -2.46 14.35 11.58
N HIS A 29 -3.53 13.79 12.15
CA HIS A 29 -4.13 12.54 11.68
C HIS A 29 -4.65 12.64 10.23
N THR A 30 -5.42 13.68 9.93
CA THR A 30 -5.98 13.91 8.58
C THR A 30 -4.89 14.11 7.53
N VAL A 31 -3.77 14.76 7.88
CA VAL A 31 -2.62 14.90 6.96
C VAL A 31 -1.96 13.55 6.68
N VAL A 32 -1.79 12.68 7.68
CA VAL A 32 -1.24 11.33 7.48
C VAL A 32 -2.14 10.51 6.56
N VAL A 33 -3.45 10.48 6.83
CA VAL A 33 -4.45 9.76 6.03
C VAL A 33 -4.44 10.24 4.58
N SER A 34 -4.53 11.56 4.36
CA SER A 34 -4.53 12.15 3.02
C SER A 34 -3.26 11.81 2.20
N ARG A 35 -2.09 11.83 2.85
CA ARG A 35 -0.82 11.46 2.21
C ARG A 35 -0.77 9.96 1.90
N SER A 36 -1.25 9.11 2.79
CA SER A 36 -1.33 7.66 2.56
C SER A 36 -2.30 7.30 1.42
N VAL A 37 -3.46 7.96 1.35
CA VAL A 37 -4.40 7.84 0.21
C VAL A 37 -3.73 8.23 -1.11
N THR A 38 -2.92 9.30 -1.10
CA THR A 38 -2.14 9.71 -2.28
C THR A 38 -1.12 8.65 -2.70
N VAL A 39 -0.45 7.99 -1.74
CA VAL A 39 0.48 6.88 -1.99
C VAL A 39 -0.26 5.69 -2.63
N LEU A 40 -1.39 5.29 -2.07
CA LEU A 40 -2.22 4.19 -2.56
C LEU A 40 -2.71 4.44 -3.99
N ALA A 41 -3.18 5.65 -4.30
CA ALA A 41 -3.59 6.02 -5.64
C ALA A 41 -2.44 5.88 -6.67
N ARG A 42 -1.20 6.20 -6.28
CA ARG A 42 -0.02 6.03 -7.13
C ARG A 42 0.37 4.56 -7.30
N MET A 43 0.29 3.75 -6.24
CA MET A 43 0.52 2.31 -6.31
C MET A 43 -0.47 1.66 -7.27
N ARG A 44 -1.77 1.99 -7.16
CA ARG A 44 -2.81 1.54 -8.09
C ARG A 44 -2.45 1.86 -9.54
N LYS A 45 -2.01 3.09 -9.81
CA LYS A 45 -1.62 3.51 -11.17
C LYS A 45 -0.46 2.66 -11.73
N LEU A 46 0.53 2.33 -10.89
CA LEU A 46 1.64 1.47 -11.30
C LEU A 46 1.19 0.03 -11.59
N LEU A 47 0.37 -0.56 -10.71
CA LEU A 47 -0.18 -1.91 -10.90
C LEU A 47 -0.95 -2.02 -12.21
N LEU A 48 -1.79 -1.02 -12.52
CA LEU A 48 -2.54 -1.00 -13.78
C LEU A 48 -1.62 -0.86 -15.00
N ALA A 49 -0.57 -0.05 -14.93
CA ALA A 49 0.41 0.08 -16.01
C ALA A 49 1.21 -1.22 -16.25
N GLU A 50 1.57 -1.93 -15.17
CA GLU A 50 2.23 -3.24 -15.24
C GLU A 50 1.31 -4.30 -15.86
N ALA A 51 0.03 -4.33 -15.48
CA ALA A 51 -0.97 -5.20 -16.08
C ALA A 51 -1.17 -4.92 -17.57
N GLU A 52 -1.20 -3.64 -17.96
CA GLU A 52 -1.36 -3.24 -19.35
C GLU A 52 -0.14 -3.63 -20.21
N ALA A 53 1.07 -3.54 -19.68
CA ALA A 53 2.28 -4.00 -20.36
C ALA A 53 2.26 -5.51 -20.63
N LEU A 54 1.79 -6.30 -19.65
CA LEU A 54 1.61 -7.74 -19.79
C LEU A 54 0.58 -8.11 -20.87
N ASP A 55 -0.56 -7.41 -20.90
CA ASP A 55 -1.60 -7.63 -21.92
C ASP A 55 -1.09 -7.32 -23.33
N ARG A 56 -0.30 -6.25 -23.48
CA ARG A 56 0.31 -5.91 -24.78
C ARG A 56 1.46 -6.84 -25.16
N GLY A 57 1.98 -7.63 -24.21
CA GLY A 57 3.18 -8.44 -24.41
C GLY A 57 4.44 -7.60 -24.62
N GLU A 58 4.47 -6.39 -24.10
CA GLU A 58 5.53 -5.41 -24.30
C GLU A 58 6.39 -5.25 -23.05
N ALA A 59 7.61 -4.73 -23.24
CA ALA A 59 8.42 -4.26 -22.14
C ALA A 59 7.74 -3.07 -21.44
N LEU A 60 7.76 -3.06 -20.11
CA LEU A 60 7.31 -1.93 -19.32
C LEU A 60 8.24 -0.74 -19.54
N ALA A 61 7.66 0.38 -19.98
CA ALA A 61 8.39 1.63 -20.14
C ALA A 61 8.83 2.21 -18.78
N PRO A 62 10.03 2.82 -18.69
CA PRO A 62 10.43 3.53 -17.49
C PRO A 62 9.42 4.62 -17.10
N SER A 63 8.98 4.62 -15.85
CA SER A 63 7.98 5.56 -15.34
C SER A 63 8.55 6.50 -14.28
N LEU A 64 8.23 7.80 -14.39
CA LEU A 64 8.52 8.80 -13.36
C LEU A 64 7.69 8.57 -12.08
N GLU A 65 6.65 7.74 -12.14
CA GLU A 65 5.77 7.46 -10.99
C GLU A 65 6.51 6.74 -9.86
N HIS A 66 7.54 5.92 -10.11
CA HIS A 66 8.30 5.30 -9.02
C HIS A 66 9.08 6.33 -8.19
N ALA A 67 9.58 7.40 -8.82
CA ALA A 67 10.25 8.49 -8.12
C ALA A 67 9.24 9.31 -7.31
N ALA A 68 8.10 9.63 -7.91
CA ALA A 68 7.01 10.35 -7.24
C ALA A 68 6.41 9.55 -6.07
N LEU A 69 6.26 8.22 -6.21
CA LEU A 69 5.84 7.31 -5.15
C LEU A 69 6.81 7.34 -3.98
N ARG A 70 8.12 7.28 -4.24
CA ARG A 70 9.15 7.37 -3.20
C ARG A 70 9.04 8.68 -2.41
N GLN A 71 8.87 9.81 -3.11
CA GLN A 71 8.69 11.11 -2.47
C GLN A 71 7.41 11.17 -1.62
N ALA A 72 6.31 10.62 -2.12
CA ALA A 72 5.05 10.55 -1.38
C ALA A 72 5.16 9.70 -0.11
N LEU A 73 5.88 8.56 -0.16
CA LEU A 73 6.16 7.72 1.01
C LEU A 73 6.98 8.46 2.07
N THR A 74 8.04 9.15 1.66
CA THR A 74 8.82 9.99 2.58
C THR A 74 7.93 11.08 3.21
N ALA A 75 6.98 11.65 2.46
CA ALA A 75 6.04 12.62 3.03
C ALA A 75 5.09 12.00 4.06
N VAL A 76 4.65 10.75 3.89
CA VAL A 76 3.87 10.01 4.90
C VAL A 76 4.69 9.81 6.18
N GLU A 77 5.94 9.35 6.06
CA GLU A 77 6.81 9.16 7.23
C GLU A 77 7.06 10.44 8.02
N GLN A 78 7.27 11.56 7.32
CA GLN A 78 7.44 12.85 7.98
C GLN A 78 6.15 13.29 8.69
N ALA A 79 4.98 13.13 8.05
CA ALA A 79 3.71 13.45 8.68
C ALA A 79 3.47 12.61 9.95
N LEU A 80 3.87 11.34 9.94
CA LEU A 80 3.78 10.48 11.12
C LEU A 80 4.74 10.90 12.23
N LYS A 81 6.00 11.22 11.91
CA LYS A 81 6.96 11.73 12.88
C LYS A 81 6.49 13.04 13.53
N ASP A 82 5.89 13.92 12.74
CA ASP A 82 5.33 15.18 13.24
C ASP A 82 4.12 14.92 14.14
N ALA A 83 3.24 14.00 13.74
CA ALA A 83 2.10 13.58 14.55
C ALA A 83 2.55 12.92 15.88
N ASP A 84 3.60 12.08 15.86
CA ASP A 84 4.15 11.45 17.06
C ASP A 84 4.82 12.45 18.00
N ARG A 85 5.56 13.42 17.45
CA ARG A 85 6.16 14.50 18.24
C ARG A 85 5.09 15.36 18.91
N GLU A 86 4.02 15.67 18.19
CA GLU A 86 2.88 16.41 18.72
C GLU A 86 2.17 15.62 19.84
N ARG A 87 1.96 14.31 19.66
CA ARG A 87 1.38 13.41 20.67
C ARG A 87 2.23 13.31 21.93
N ALA A 88 3.54 13.15 21.80
CA ALA A 88 4.48 13.08 22.92
C ALA A 88 4.44 14.37 23.79
N SER A 89 4.13 15.51 23.16
CA SER A 89 3.93 16.77 23.88
C SER A 89 2.55 16.95 24.53
N ARG A 90 1.58 16.06 24.26
CA ARG A 90 0.14 16.27 24.56
C ARG A 90 -0.60 15.13 25.28
N LEU A 91 0.08 14.07 25.74
CA LEU A 91 -0.46 13.03 26.66
C LEU A 91 -1.82 12.38 26.25
N ALA A 92 -2.10 12.19 24.95
CA ALA A 92 -3.35 11.56 24.47
C ALA A 92 -3.10 10.25 23.70
N ASP A 93 -3.98 9.26 23.94
CA ASP A 93 -3.81 7.84 23.60
C ASP A 93 -4.73 7.40 22.43
N HIS A 94 -4.41 7.81 21.20
CA HIS A 94 -4.93 7.17 19.98
C HIS A 94 -3.75 6.96 19.02
N ARG A 95 -3.37 5.71 18.81
CA ARG A 95 -2.21 5.31 18.01
C ARG A 95 -2.64 5.04 16.56
N ILE A 96 -2.08 5.78 15.60
CA ILE A 96 -2.01 5.27 14.22
C ILE A 96 -0.99 4.13 14.26
N PRO A 97 -1.30 2.92 13.74
CA PRO A 97 -0.34 1.83 13.71
C PRO A 97 0.96 2.24 13.00
N SER A 98 2.09 2.10 13.69
CA SER A 98 3.43 2.34 13.12
C SER A 98 3.78 1.37 11.99
N ALA A 99 2.95 0.34 11.80
CA ALA A 99 3.06 -0.65 10.74
C ALA A 99 2.71 -0.09 9.34
N ILE A 100 1.88 0.95 9.22
CA ILE A 100 1.39 1.43 7.91
C ILE A 100 2.53 1.91 6.98
N PRO A 101 3.48 2.77 7.41
CA PRO A 101 4.60 3.15 6.54
C PRO A 101 5.45 1.96 6.13
N ARG A 102 5.64 1.02 7.05
CA ARG A 102 6.44 -0.18 6.80
C ARG A 102 5.80 -1.04 5.72
N THR A 103 4.50 -1.28 5.78
CA THR A 103 3.77 -2.06 4.77
C THR A 103 3.72 -1.32 3.43
N LEU A 104 3.50 0.00 3.42
CA LEU A 104 3.57 0.81 2.20
C LEU A 104 4.96 0.75 1.53
N TRP A 105 6.05 0.74 2.30
CA TRP A 105 7.39 0.57 1.74
C TRP A 105 7.63 -0.81 1.14
N ARG A 106 7.07 -1.86 1.75
CA ARG A 106 7.15 -3.23 1.24
C ARG A 106 6.44 -3.36 -0.11
N VAL A 107 5.18 -2.93 -0.18
CA VAL A 107 4.41 -2.88 -1.44
C VAL A 107 5.15 -2.10 -2.53
N ARG A 108 5.77 -0.96 -2.19
CA ARG A 108 6.59 -0.21 -3.14
C ARG A 108 7.80 -1.01 -3.65
N ASN A 109 8.42 -1.80 -2.81
CA ASN A 109 9.56 -2.62 -3.21
C ASN A 109 9.13 -3.73 -4.16
N ASP A 110 7.97 -4.35 -3.92
CA ASP A 110 7.40 -5.35 -4.83
C ASP A 110 7.09 -4.75 -6.19
N LEU A 111 6.45 -3.57 -6.24
CA LEU A 111 6.21 -2.84 -7.51
C LEU A 111 7.50 -2.57 -8.28
N VAL A 112 8.58 -2.19 -7.58
CA VAL A 112 9.87 -1.98 -8.24
C VAL A 112 10.46 -3.30 -8.75
N ALA A 113 10.32 -4.39 -7.99
CA ALA A 113 10.79 -5.69 -8.41
C ALA A 113 10.00 -6.23 -9.61
N ILE A 114 8.66 -6.10 -9.62
CA ILE A 114 7.80 -6.44 -10.76
C ILE A 114 8.19 -5.60 -11.97
N GLY A 115 8.23 -4.27 -11.83
CA GLY A 115 8.62 -3.38 -12.92
C GLY A 115 10.01 -3.68 -13.48
N ASN A 116 10.96 -4.12 -12.64
CA ASN A 116 12.28 -4.56 -13.09
C ASN A 116 12.22 -5.85 -13.93
N VAL A 117 11.42 -6.82 -13.52
CA VAL A 117 11.24 -8.08 -14.27
C VAL A 117 10.54 -7.83 -15.61
N LEU A 118 9.62 -6.87 -15.64
CA LEU A 118 8.84 -6.50 -16.83
C LEU A 118 9.56 -5.53 -17.78
N ARG A 119 10.81 -5.11 -17.52
CA ARG A 119 11.60 -4.29 -18.48
C ARG A 119 11.92 -5.02 -19.79
N GLU A 120 11.75 -6.34 -19.78
CA GLU A 120 11.78 -7.17 -20.96
C GLU A 120 10.43 -7.90 -21.04
N PRO A 121 9.90 -8.18 -22.24
CA PRO A 121 8.72 -9.01 -22.37
C PRO A 121 8.89 -10.38 -21.70
N LEU A 122 7.77 -11.02 -21.36
CA LEU A 122 7.80 -12.41 -20.93
C LEU A 122 8.29 -13.32 -22.07
N PRO A 123 8.99 -14.43 -21.76
CA PRO A 123 9.40 -15.37 -22.78
C PRO A 123 8.20 -15.88 -23.59
N ALA A 124 8.30 -15.84 -24.92
CA ALA A 124 7.19 -16.15 -25.82
C ALA A 124 6.56 -17.53 -25.55
N THR A 125 7.37 -18.50 -25.12
CA THR A 125 6.94 -19.87 -24.80
C THR A 125 5.92 -19.96 -23.65
N ILE A 126 5.91 -18.99 -22.74
CA ILE A 126 5.01 -18.98 -21.58
C ILE A 126 4.07 -17.77 -21.58
N ALA A 127 4.34 -16.74 -22.39
CA ALA A 127 3.64 -15.46 -22.36
C ALA A 127 2.13 -15.61 -22.56
N SER A 128 1.70 -16.43 -23.53
CA SER A 128 0.27 -16.66 -23.82
C SER A 128 -0.52 -17.26 -22.65
N THR A 129 0.16 -17.88 -21.69
CA THR A 129 -0.46 -18.54 -20.54
C THR A 129 -0.25 -17.74 -19.26
N LEU A 130 0.99 -17.28 -19.00
CA LEU A 130 1.34 -16.59 -17.76
C LEU A 130 0.92 -15.12 -17.77
N ALA A 131 1.03 -14.41 -18.90
CA ALA A 131 0.78 -12.98 -18.96
C ALA A 131 -0.67 -12.62 -18.58
N PRO A 132 -1.71 -13.29 -19.13
CA PRO A 132 -3.10 -12.98 -18.76
C PRO A 132 -3.39 -13.23 -17.28
N ALA A 133 -2.85 -14.31 -16.71
CA ALA A 133 -3.02 -14.62 -15.30
C ALA A 133 -2.33 -13.60 -14.38
N ALA A 134 -1.10 -13.19 -14.72
CA ALA A 134 -0.37 -12.17 -13.99
C ALA A 134 -1.04 -10.78 -14.10
N ALA A 135 -1.51 -10.40 -15.29
CA ALA A 135 -2.21 -9.14 -15.50
C ALA A 135 -3.54 -9.08 -14.72
N ASN A 136 -4.28 -10.21 -14.67
CA ASN A 136 -5.50 -10.29 -13.86
C ASN A 136 -5.22 -10.15 -12.36
N LEU A 137 -4.15 -10.78 -11.85
CA LEU A 137 -3.73 -10.61 -10.46
C LEU A 137 -3.38 -9.15 -10.15
N LEU A 138 -2.54 -8.50 -10.98
CA LEU A 138 -2.18 -7.09 -10.79
C LEU A 138 -3.40 -6.15 -10.77
N ARG A 139 -4.43 -6.43 -11.58
CA ARG A 139 -5.70 -5.67 -11.54
C ARG A 139 -6.46 -5.90 -10.25
N ALA A 140 -6.54 -7.14 -9.76
CA ALA A 140 -7.17 -7.43 -8.48
C ALA A 140 -6.44 -6.70 -7.32
N GLU A 141 -5.11 -6.70 -7.33
CA GLU A 141 -4.30 -5.95 -6.36
C GLU A 141 -4.48 -4.43 -6.49
N ALA A 142 -4.68 -3.91 -7.71
CA ALA A 142 -4.98 -2.50 -7.94
C ALA A 142 -6.34 -2.11 -7.36
N GLU A 143 -7.34 -2.97 -7.48
CA GLU A 143 -8.66 -2.77 -6.88
C GLU A 143 -8.61 -2.88 -5.35
N LEU A 144 -7.86 -3.84 -4.79
CA LEU A 144 -7.62 -3.89 -3.34
C LEU A 144 -6.96 -2.59 -2.84
N THR A 145 -5.93 -2.11 -3.55
CA THR A 145 -5.25 -0.85 -3.23
C THR A 145 -6.23 0.34 -3.22
N GLN A 146 -7.20 0.38 -4.15
CA GLN A 146 -8.25 1.39 -4.16
C GLN A 146 -9.19 1.24 -2.95
N ARG A 147 -9.60 0.02 -2.61
CA ARG A 147 -10.47 -0.23 -1.44
C ARG A 147 -9.78 0.16 -0.14
N CYS A 148 -8.47 -0.13 -0.01
CA CYS A 148 -7.65 0.35 1.10
C CYS A 148 -7.66 1.88 1.20
N ALA A 149 -7.56 2.59 0.07
CA ALA A 149 -7.58 4.06 0.08
C ALA A 149 -8.94 4.60 0.55
N ILE A 150 -10.03 4.02 0.06
CA ILE A 150 -11.40 4.39 0.47
C ILE A 150 -11.63 4.10 1.95
N ALA A 151 -11.25 2.90 2.40
CA ALA A 151 -11.42 2.46 3.78
C ALA A 151 -10.59 3.29 4.76
N LEU A 152 -9.36 3.64 4.40
CA LEU A 152 -8.49 4.49 5.22
C LEU A 152 -9.04 5.92 5.34
N ASP A 153 -9.61 6.47 4.27
CA ASP A 153 -10.20 7.81 4.27
C ASP A 153 -11.53 7.86 5.05
N ALA A 154 -12.38 6.84 4.86
CA ALA A 154 -13.69 6.73 5.50
C ALA A 154 -13.65 6.14 6.92
N VAL A 155 -12.48 5.62 7.35
CA VAL A 155 -12.30 4.89 8.62
C VAL A 155 -13.27 3.70 8.71
N THR A 156 -13.25 2.86 7.68
CA THR A 156 -14.06 1.62 7.59
C THR A 156 -13.18 0.41 7.35
N VAL A 157 -13.76 -0.78 7.45
CA VAL A 157 -13.06 -2.03 7.10
C VAL A 157 -12.89 -2.19 5.59
N VAL A 158 -11.82 -2.86 5.16
CA VAL A 158 -11.47 -3.13 3.76
C VAL A 158 -12.27 -4.33 3.25
N SER A 159 -13.03 -4.15 2.16
CA SER A 159 -13.66 -5.27 1.45
C SER A 159 -12.61 -6.10 0.68
N ARG A 160 -12.58 -7.41 0.94
CA ARG A 160 -11.66 -8.38 0.32
C ARG A 160 -12.33 -9.28 -0.73
N GLU A 161 -13.50 -8.90 -1.22
CA GLU A 161 -14.21 -9.63 -2.28
C GLU A 161 -13.30 -9.87 -3.48
N ASP A 162 -13.33 -11.11 -4.00
CA ASP A 162 -12.61 -11.59 -5.20
C ASP A 162 -11.07 -11.60 -5.15
N LEU A 163 -10.46 -11.17 -4.06
CA LEU A 163 -8.99 -11.12 -3.91
C LEU A 163 -8.35 -12.51 -4.00
N SER A 164 -8.94 -13.50 -3.32
CA SER A 164 -8.42 -14.88 -3.29
C SER A 164 -8.54 -15.59 -4.64
N ALA A 165 -9.54 -15.25 -5.44
CA ALA A 165 -9.79 -15.91 -6.73
C ALA A 165 -8.70 -15.60 -7.76
N ALA A 166 -8.30 -14.34 -7.89
CA ALA A 166 -7.26 -13.93 -8.84
C ALA A 166 -5.88 -14.51 -8.46
N HIS A 167 -5.54 -14.47 -7.16
CA HIS A 167 -4.29 -15.04 -6.66
C HIS A 167 -4.25 -16.56 -6.82
N PHE A 168 -5.36 -17.26 -6.54
CA PHE A 168 -5.48 -18.69 -6.75
C PHE A 168 -5.32 -19.06 -8.24
N ALA A 169 -6.02 -18.36 -9.14
CA ALA A 169 -5.94 -18.60 -10.58
C ALA A 169 -4.51 -18.40 -11.13
N PHE A 170 -3.80 -17.38 -10.65
CA PHE A 170 -2.39 -17.18 -10.98
C PHE A 170 -1.52 -18.34 -10.50
N THR A 171 -1.68 -18.74 -9.23
CA THR A 171 -0.92 -19.82 -8.61
C THR A 171 -1.13 -21.18 -9.30
N GLU A 172 -2.38 -21.49 -9.68
CA GLU A 172 -2.68 -22.68 -10.49
C GLU A 172 -2.02 -22.62 -11.86
N THR A 173 -2.14 -21.50 -12.55
CA THR A 173 -1.53 -21.29 -13.88
C THR A 173 -0.02 -21.49 -13.83
N PHE A 174 0.65 -20.87 -12.86
CA PHE A 174 2.09 -20.99 -12.66
C PHE A 174 2.51 -22.42 -12.31
N SER A 175 1.74 -23.08 -11.43
CA SER A 175 1.98 -24.48 -11.06
C SER A 175 1.82 -25.43 -12.26
N GLY A 176 0.82 -25.21 -13.10
CA GLY A 176 0.59 -25.96 -14.34
C GLY A 176 1.76 -25.81 -15.33
N LEU A 177 2.28 -24.59 -15.51
CA LEU A 177 3.47 -24.34 -16.33
C LEU A 177 4.72 -25.06 -15.80
N ARG A 178 4.89 -25.11 -14.47
CA ARG A 178 6.00 -25.84 -13.85
C ARG A 178 5.88 -27.35 -14.07
N GLN A 179 4.67 -27.90 -13.95
CA GLN A 179 4.40 -29.33 -14.10
C GLN A 179 4.49 -29.81 -15.55
N SER A 180 4.05 -28.99 -16.52
CA SER A 180 4.12 -29.33 -17.95
C SER A 180 5.56 -29.44 -18.47
N GLY A 181 6.53 -28.86 -17.75
CA GLY A 181 7.94 -28.88 -18.13
C GLY A 181 8.30 -27.88 -19.22
N VAL A 182 7.38 -27.02 -19.66
CA VAL A 182 7.64 -25.99 -20.69
C VAL A 182 8.79 -25.04 -20.29
N MET A 183 8.95 -24.79 -18.98
CA MET A 183 10.04 -23.99 -18.45
C MET A 183 11.43 -24.63 -18.63
N ARG A 184 11.53 -25.93 -18.93
CA ARG A 184 12.82 -26.61 -19.19
C ARG A 184 13.45 -26.19 -20.52
N ALA A 185 12.65 -25.66 -21.45
CA ALA A 185 13.10 -25.17 -22.74
C ALA A 185 13.59 -23.72 -22.70
N LEU A 186 13.39 -23.02 -21.58
CA LEU A 186 13.84 -21.65 -21.37
C LEU A 186 15.32 -21.64 -20.98
N ASP A 187 16.04 -20.58 -21.37
CA ASP A 187 17.39 -20.34 -20.85
C ASP A 187 17.35 -19.96 -19.36
N PHE A 188 18.51 -19.99 -18.71
CA PHE A 188 18.64 -19.72 -17.27
C PHE A 188 18.10 -18.33 -16.87
N ASN A 189 18.29 -17.29 -17.68
CA ASN A 189 17.81 -15.94 -17.39
C ASN A 189 16.28 -15.88 -17.49
N ALA A 190 15.71 -16.43 -18.56
CA ALA A 190 14.28 -16.49 -18.79
C ALA A 190 13.55 -17.28 -17.69
N VAL A 191 14.12 -18.40 -17.24
CA VAL A 191 13.63 -19.14 -16.06
C VAL A 191 13.70 -18.26 -14.81
N GLY A 192 14.87 -17.67 -14.53
CA GLY A 192 15.07 -16.83 -13.36
C GLY A 192 14.08 -15.66 -13.26
N ARG A 193 13.84 -14.97 -14.38
CA ARG A 193 12.85 -13.88 -14.49
C ARG A 193 11.42 -14.39 -14.25
N THR A 194 11.07 -15.55 -14.80
CA THR A 194 9.75 -16.16 -14.64
C THR A 194 9.45 -16.50 -13.17
N PHE A 195 10.41 -17.14 -12.49
CA PHE A 195 10.28 -17.42 -11.05
C PHE A 195 10.34 -16.14 -10.21
N GLY A 196 11.18 -15.17 -10.59
CA GLY A 196 11.25 -13.88 -9.93
C GLY A 196 9.92 -13.11 -9.98
N LEU A 197 9.23 -13.12 -11.12
CA LEU A 197 7.90 -12.53 -11.24
C LEU A 197 6.91 -13.20 -10.30
N ALA A 198 6.82 -14.54 -10.32
CA ALA A 198 5.89 -15.27 -9.48
C ALA A 198 6.14 -15.04 -7.98
N TYR A 199 7.41 -15.06 -7.56
CA TYR A 199 7.78 -14.76 -6.18
C TYR A 199 7.39 -13.34 -5.77
N THR A 200 7.61 -12.36 -6.65
CA THR A 200 7.31 -10.95 -6.32
C THR A 200 5.80 -10.69 -6.31
N LEU A 201 5.02 -11.34 -7.18
CA LEU A 201 3.56 -11.25 -7.17
C LEU A 201 2.95 -11.87 -5.90
N ASP A 202 3.52 -12.98 -5.41
CA ASP A 202 3.14 -13.55 -4.11
C ASP A 202 3.48 -12.62 -2.93
N GLY A 203 4.67 -12.01 -2.96
CA GLY A 203 5.08 -11.00 -2.00
C GLY A 203 4.12 -9.81 -1.96
N LEU A 204 3.82 -9.24 -3.13
CA LEU A 204 2.88 -8.13 -3.29
C LEU A 204 1.51 -8.47 -2.69
N HIS A 205 0.96 -9.65 -3.00
CA HIS A 205 -0.33 -10.10 -2.49
C HIS A 205 -0.33 -10.16 -0.95
N ARG A 206 0.72 -10.75 -0.36
CA ARG A 206 0.86 -10.81 1.11
C ARG A 206 1.01 -9.44 1.74
N ASP A 207 1.82 -8.55 1.15
CA ASP A 207 2.08 -7.22 1.70
C ASP A 207 0.86 -6.28 1.55
N LEU A 208 0.04 -6.45 0.51
CA LEU A 208 -1.25 -5.75 0.39
C LEU A 208 -2.32 -6.30 1.32
N ALA A 209 -2.36 -7.61 1.56
CA ALA A 209 -3.22 -8.20 2.58
C ALA A 209 -2.87 -7.69 3.99
N ASP A 210 -1.59 -7.70 4.36
CA ASP A 210 -1.10 -7.13 5.63
C ASP A 210 -1.49 -5.64 5.75
N LEU A 211 -1.35 -4.87 4.67
CA LEU A 211 -1.79 -3.47 4.66
C LEU A 211 -3.30 -3.32 4.89
N ALA A 212 -4.13 -4.17 4.29
CA ALA A 212 -5.57 -4.16 4.52
C ALA A 212 -5.90 -4.49 5.98
N ASP A 213 -5.22 -5.47 6.58
CA ASP A 213 -5.36 -5.83 7.99
C ASP A 213 -4.97 -4.63 8.89
N ARG A 214 -3.86 -3.95 8.59
CA ARG A 214 -3.45 -2.74 9.34
C ARG A 214 -4.48 -1.59 9.24
N ILE A 215 -5.23 -1.50 8.14
CA ILE A 215 -6.29 -0.49 7.98
C ILE A 215 -7.52 -0.89 8.80
N ASP A 216 -7.88 -2.17 8.83
CA ASP A 216 -8.98 -2.68 9.66
C ASP A 216 -8.72 -2.46 11.16
N GLU A 217 -7.47 -2.58 11.61
CA GLU A 217 -7.08 -2.24 12.99
C GLU A 217 -7.38 -0.78 13.35
N ILE A 218 -7.26 0.15 12.40
CA ILE A 218 -7.61 1.57 12.62
C ILE A 218 -9.12 1.72 12.78
N ALA A 219 -9.90 1.07 11.91
CA ALA A 219 -11.36 1.17 11.91
C ALA A 219 -11.99 0.49 13.14
N THR A 220 -11.41 -0.62 13.59
CA THR A 220 -11.97 -1.44 14.68
C THR A 220 -11.37 -1.14 16.05
N GLY A 221 -10.16 -0.56 16.10
CA GLY A 221 -9.39 -0.36 17.34
C GLY A 221 -8.86 -1.66 17.97
N ILE A 222 -9.02 -2.80 17.31
CA ILE A 222 -8.60 -4.12 17.80
C ILE A 222 -7.37 -4.55 16.98
N PRO A 223 -6.19 -4.72 17.60
CA PRO A 223 -5.05 -5.29 16.90
C PRO A 223 -5.29 -6.77 16.59
N GLU A 224 -4.81 -7.22 15.43
CA GLU A 224 -4.84 -8.62 15.05
C GLU A 224 -4.08 -9.46 16.11
N PRO A 225 -4.60 -10.61 16.57
CA PRO A 225 -3.88 -11.46 17.50
C PRO A 225 -2.56 -11.87 16.87
N THR A 226 -1.44 -11.45 17.48
CA THR A 226 -0.11 -11.89 17.06
C THR A 226 -0.04 -13.41 17.18
N VAL A 227 -0.19 -14.10 16.05
CA VAL A 227 0.09 -15.53 15.95
C VAL A 227 1.60 -15.66 16.08
N ASN A 228 2.06 -15.94 17.31
CA ASN A 228 3.43 -16.33 17.55
C ASN A 228 3.70 -17.62 16.75
N SER A 229 4.73 -17.54 15.91
CA SER A 229 5.29 -18.65 15.14
C SER A 229 5.74 -19.80 16.04
#